data_AF-A0A9P7E4H6-F1
#
_entry.id   AF-A0A9P7E4H6-F1
#
_cell.length_a   1.000
_cell.length_b   1.000
_cell.length_c   1.000
_cell.angle_alpha   90.00
_cell.angle_beta   90.00
_cell.angle_gamma   90.00
#
_symmetry.space_group_name_H-M   'P 1'
#
loop_
_entity.id
_entity.type
_entity.pdbx_description
1 polymer ?
#
loop_
_entity_poly.entity_id
_entity_poly.type
_entity_poly.pdbx_seq_one_letter_code
_entity_poly.pdbx_strand_id
1 'polypeptide(L)'
;MDPSNIREKIGRFRILIIGRANAGKTTILQRVCNTRDNPQIYNSAGEKIDLEVLTASKSRELHDIHNEMVFQSNPGFVFHDPRGFEAGSQSEFDKVKAFIADHSKETKITKRLHAIWYCIPMDEASRSFTAAENKFFSQCDTGSIPVIVLFTKFDALYDVAYAQLKKEGRSRKDAKQLAQKRAEETFANGTQLKFLQNVRWPPRGHVCLPNMNKDDANPGPLIECTAGALDDEVLERLFVSTQQTNLEICMIHAIESTLRKHLETTASEGHETMIGTLGGWFPHIQAVRVSILV
;
A
#
# COMPACT_ATOMS: atom_id res chain seq x y z
N MET A 1 7.59 0.66 -24.66
CA MET A 1 6.44 -0.26 -24.60
C MET A 1 5.18 0.56 -24.89
N ASP A 2 4.26 0.09 -25.73
CA ASP A 2 2.98 0.79 -25.95
C ASP A 2 2.18 0.84 -24.63
N PRO A 3 1.85 2.03 -24.11
CA PRO A 3 1.11 2.18 -22.86
C PRO A 3 -0.24 1.46 -22.86
N SER A 4 -0.89 1.39 -24.02
CA SER A 4 -2.22 0.77 -24.18
C SER A 4 -2.23 -0.75 -23.94
N ASN A 5 -1.06 -1.38 -23.81
CA ASN A 5 -0.91 -2.83 -23.63
C ASN A 5 -0.23 -3.22 -22.29
N ILE A 6 0.03 -2.28 -21.37
CA ILE A 6 0.75 -2.55 -20.11
C ILE A 6 0.00 -3.57 -19.24
N ARG A 7 -1.33 -3.45 -19.11
CA ARG A 7 -2.14 -4.39 -18.31
C ARG A 7 -2.27 -5.76 -18.98
N GLU A 8 -2.29 -5.81 -20.31
CA GLU A 8 -2.30 -7.07 -21.05
C GLU A 8 -0.97 -7.83 -20.92
N LYS A 9 0.17 -7.11 -20.89
CA LYS A 9 1.51 -7.71 -20.78
C LYS A 9 1.92 -8.04 -19.35
N ILE A 10 1.57 -7.20 -18.38
CA ILE A 10 2.04 -7.32 -16.99
C ILE A 10 0.98 -7.92 -16.07
N GLY A 11 -0.30 -7.78 -16.42
CA GLY A 11 -1.41 -8.31 -15.65
C GLY A 11 -1.79 -7.40 -14.47
N ARG A 12 -1.72 -7.94 -13.26
CA ARG A 12 -2.20 -7.31 -12.03
C ARG A 12 -1.05 -6.80 -11.17
N PHE A 13 -1.30 -5.72 -10.44
CA PHE A 13 -0.33 -5.19 -9.47
C PHE A 13 -0.42 -5.97 -8.15
N ARG A 14 0.69 -6.58 -7.72
CA ARG A 14 0.74 -7.49 -6.56
C ARG A 14 1.38 -6.84 -5.34
N ILE A 15 0.67 -6.84 -4.23
CA ILE A 15 1.11 -6.26 -2.96
C ILE A 15 1.05 -7.30 -1.85
N LEU A 16 2.12 -7.39 -1.06
CA LEU A 16 2.16 -8.17 0.17
C LEU A 16 1.88 -7.20 1.31
N ILE A 17 0.76 -7.39 2.00
CA ILE A 17 0.42 -6.59 3.18
C ILE A 17 0.80 -7.38 4.44
N ILE A 18 1.69 -6.82 5.25
CA ILE A 18 2.21 -7.44 6.46
C ILE A 18 1.80 -6.59 7.64
N GLY A 19 1.47 -7.21 8.76
CA GLY A 19 1.19 -6.49 9.99
C GLY A 19 0.52 -7.40 10.99
N ARG A 20 0.54 -6.98 12.25
CA ARG A 20 -0.06 -7.74 13.35
C ARG A 20 -1.58 -7.86 13.24
N ALA A 21 -2.15 -8.70 14.11
CA ALA A 21 -3.60 -8.81 14.27
C ALA A 21 -4.16 -7.43 14.53
N ASN A 22 -5.27 -7.09 13.88
CA ASN A 22 -5.91 -5.78 14.04
C ASN A 22 -5.02 -4.57 13.66
N ALA A 23 -3.96 -4.75 12.86
CA ALA A 23 -3.14 -3.63 12.36
C ALA A 23 -3.85 -2.74 11.32
N GLY A 24 -5.13 -3.01 10.99
CA GLY A 24 -5.90 -2.23 10.01
C GLY A 24 -5.68 -2.63 8.54
N LYS A 25 -5.05 -3.79 8.28
CA LYS A 25 -4.74 -4.30 6.93
C LYS A 25 -5.96 -4.28 6.01
N THR A 26 -7.02 -5.00 6.36
CA THR A 26 -8.26 -5.07 5.56
C THR A 26 -8.87 -3.71 5.30
N THR A 27 -8.89 -2.83 6.30
CA THR A 27 -9.43 -1.46 6.18
C THR A 27 -8.64 -0.62 5.17
N ILE A 28 -7.31 -0.75 5.14
CA ILE A 28 -6.48 -0.09 4.11
C ILE A 28 -6.82 -0.63 2.72
N LEU A 29 -6.87 -1.96 2.56
CA LEU A 29 -7.14 -2.56 1.26
C LEU A 29 -8.50 -2.15 0.72
N GLN A 30 -9.54 -2.22 1.56
CA GLN A 30 -10.88 -1.72 1.26
C GLN A 30 -10.86 -0.26 0.83
N ARG A 31 -10.11 0.58 1.54
CA ARG A 31 -9.99 2.00 1.19
C ARG A 31 -9.34 2.23 -0.17
N VAL A 32 -8.20 1.59 -0.42
CA VAL A 32 -7.48 1.71 -1.70
C VAL A 32 -8.35 1.22 -2.85
N CYS A 33 -9.10 0.15 -2.65
CA CYS A 33 -10.03 -0.40 -3.63
C CYS A 33 -11.40 0.29 -3.66
N ASN A 34 -11.58 1.40 -2.93
CA ASN A 34 -12.82 2.17 -2.84
C ASN A 34 -14.07 1.29 -2.61
N THR A 35 -14.02 0.42 -1.61
CA THR A 35 -15.12 -0.51 -1.28
C THR A 35 -15.20 -0.76 0.23
N ARG A 36 -16.34 -1.28 0.69
CA ARG A 36 -16.54 -1.85 2.04
C ARG A 36 -16.66 -3.38 2.00
N ASP A 37 -16.66 -3.98 0.83
CA ASP A 37 -16.83 -5.41 0.64
C ASP A 37 -15.58 -6.18 1.08
N ASN A 38 -15.74 -7.48 1.33
CA ASN A 38 -14.62 -8.37 1.54
C ASN A 38 -14.02 -8.81 0.20
N PRO A 39 -12.69 -9.05 0.13
CA PRO A 39 -12.08 -9.57 -1.07
C PRO A 39 -12.51 -11.02 -1.32
N GLN A 40 -12.50 -11.41 -2.59
CA GLN A 40 -12.57 -12.81 -2.98
C GLN A 40 -11.18 -13.43 -2.84
N ILE A 41 -11.11 -14.64 -2.28
CA ILE A 41 -9.87 -15.36 -2.05
C ILE A 41 -9.76 -16.47 -3.09
N TYR A 42 -8.62 -16.57 -3.74
CA TYR A 42 -8.30 -17.60 -4.72
C TYR A 42 -7.06 -18.38 -4.26
N ASN A 43 -7.09 -19.70 -4.40
CA ASN A 43 -5.93 -20.54 -4.09
C ASN A 43 -4.86 -20.44 -5.20
N SER A 44 -3.73 -21.13 -5.03
CA SER A 44 -2.65 -21.17 -6.01
C SER A 44 -3.03 -21.80 -7.36
N ALA A 45 -4.14 -22.55 -7.43
CA ALA A 45 -4.70 -23.10 -8.67
C ALA A 45 -5.66 -22.11 -9.36
N GLY A 46 -5.94 -20.95 -8.76
CA GLY A 46 -6.88 -19.95 -9.27
C GLY A 46 -8.34 -20.27 -8.96
N GLU A 47 -8.61 -21.24 -8.08
CA GLU A 47 -9.96 -21.60 -7.68
C GLU A 47 -10.42 -20.70 -6.54
N LYS A 48 -11.66 -20.22 -6.65
CA LYS A 48 -12.27 -19.39 -5.61
C LYS A 48 -12.51 -20.23 -4.35
N ILE A 49 -11.99 -19.75 -3.22
CA ILE A 49 -12.22 -20.35 -1.90
C ILE A 49 -13.51 -19.76 -1.33
N ASP A 50 -14.51 -20.61 -1.08
CA ASP A 50 -15.74 -20.20 -0.42
C ASP A 50 -15.55 -20.19 1.10
N LEU A 51 -15.66 -19.01 1.73
CA LEU A 51 -15.48 -18.86 3.17
C LEU A 51 -16.63 -19.47 3.98
N GLU A 52 -17.83 -19.59 3.40
CA GLU A 52 -19.02 -20.07 4.12
C GLU A 52 -19.01 -21.59 4.36
N VAL A 53 -18.20 -22.33 3.59
CA VAL A 53 -18.14 -23.81 3.62
C VAL A 53 -17.03 -24.33 4.56
N LEU A 54 -16.26 -23.44 5.21
CA LEU A 54 -15.04 -23.81 5.92
C LEU A 54 -15.27 -23.89 7.45
N THR A 55 -15.07 -25.09 8.01
CA THR A 55 -15.05 -25.33 9.46
C THR A 55 -13.86 -24.65 10.14
N ALA A 56 -13.94 -24.41 11.45
CA ALA A 56 -12.87 -23.77 12.24
C ALA A 56 -11.47 -24.41 12.07
N SER A 57 -11.39 -25.70 11.74
CA SER A 57 -10.16 -26.44 11.44
C SER A 57 -9.50 -26.07 10.09
N LYS A 58 -10.27 -25.60 9.08
CA LYS A 58 -9.76 -25.14 7.78
C LYS A 58 -9.44 -23.64 7.71
N SER A 59 -9.72 -22.89 8.77
CA SER A 59 -9.35 -21.47 8.88
C SER A 59 -7.85 -21.20 8.72
N ARG A 60 -6.99 -22.19 8.98
CA ARG A 60 -5.54 -22.09 8.80
C ARG A 60 -5.09 -22.18 7.33
N GLU A 61 -5.84 -22.86 6.46
CA GLU A 61 -5.57 -22.95 5.01
C GLU A 61 -6.05 -21.68 4.27
N LEU A 62 -7.04 -20.98 4.83
CA LEU A 62 -7.51 -19.66 4.38
C LEU A 62 -6.46 -18.54 4.52
N HIS A 63 -5.38 -18.79 5.25
CA HIS A 63 -4.36 -17.81 5.60
C HIS A 63 -2.99 -18.17 5.02
N ASP A 64 -3.01 -18.99 3.96
CA ASP A 64 -1.84 -19.18 3.12
C ASP A 64 -1.49 -17.86 2.43
N ILE A 65 -0.23 -17.43 2.57
CA ILE A 65 0.34 -16.26 1.91
C ILE A 65 0.29 -16.39 0.38
N HIS A 66 0.24 -17.62 -0.14
CA HIS A 66 0.11 -17.89 -1.58
C HIS A 66 -1.31 -17.68 -2.11
N ASN A 67 -2.33 -17.56 -1.24
CA ASN A 67 -3.67 -17.22 -1.68
C ASN A 67 -3.73 -15.77 -2.19
N GLU A 68 -4.44 -15.56 -3.27
CA GLU A 68 -4.67 -14.25 -3.87
C GLU A 68 -5.95 -13.64 -3.31
N MET A 69 -5.87 -12.42 -2.77
CA MET A 69 -7.02 -11.62 -2.37
C MET A 69 -7.31 -10.55 -3.42
N VAL A 70 -8.51 -10.58 -3.99
CA VAL A 70 -8.91 -9.67 -5.08
C VAL A 70 -10.24 -9.00 -4.72
N PHE A 71 -10.28 -7.67 -4.76
CA PHE A 71 -11.51 -6.91 -4.59
C PHE A 71 -12.19 -6.72 -5.94
N GLN A 72 -13.51 -6.97 -6.01
CA GLN A 72 -14.26 -6.81 -7.26
C GLN A 72 -14.32 -5.37 -7.74
N SER A 73 -14.30 -4.41 -6.81
CA SER A 73 -14.26 -2.98 -7.13
C SER A 73 -12.95 -2.56 -7.82
N ASN A 74 -11.86 -3.30 -7.61
CA ASN A 74 -10.58 -3.05 -8.25
C ASN A 74 -9.80 -4.35 -8.52
N PRO A 75 -10.17 -5.10 -9.59
CA PRO A 75 -9.58 -6.40 -9.89
C PRO A 75 -8.17 -6.31 -10.50
N GLY A 76 -7.64 -5.10 -10.68
CA GLY A 76 -6.26 -4.90 -11.12
C GLY A 76 -5.24 -5.11 -10.00
N PHE A 77 -5.68 -5.12 -8.73
CA PHE A 77 -4.83 -5.50 -7.60
C PHE A 77 -4.95 -6.99 -7.27
N VAL A 78 -3.82 -7.56 -6.82
CA VAL A 78 -3.79 -8.79 -6.03
C VAL A 78 -3.08 -8.49 -4.73
N PHE A 79 -3.71 -8.86 -3.62
CA PHE A 79 -3.10 -8.75 -2.29
C PHE A 79 -2.77 -10.13 -1.76
N HIS A 80 -1.65 -10.20 -1.04
CA HIS A 80 -1.24 -11.35 -0.25
C HIS A 80 -1.18 -10.92 1.22
N ASP A 81 -1.83 -11.66 2.11
CA ASP A 81 -1.89 -11.36 3.55
C ASP A 81 -1.49 -12.61 4.37
N PRO A 82 -0.27 -12.65 4.93
CA PRO A 82 0.13 -13.68 5.86
C PRO A 82 -0.50 -13.37 7.23
N ARG A 83 -1.77 -13.73 7.42
CA ARG A 83 -2.45 -13.57 8.73
C ARG A 83 -1.73 -14.29 9.89
N GLY A 84 -0.76 -15.17 9.60
CA GLY A 84 0.13 -15.76 10.60
C GLY A 84 1.20 -14.81 11.14
N PHE A 85 1.68 -13.80 10.41
CA PHE A 85 2.77 -12.92 10.89
C PHE A 85 2.44 -12.19 12.22
N GLU A 86 1.17 -12.22 12.62
CA GLU A 86 0.57 -11.68 13.83
C GLU A 86 1.06 -12.32 15.15
N ALA A 87 1.46 -13.59 15.15
CA ALA A 87 1.94 -14.27 16.36
C ALA A 87 3.46 -14.12 16.58
N GLY A 88 4.18 -13.52 15.63
CA GLY A 88 5.62 -13.26 15.73
C GLY A 88 6.48 -14.53 15.78
N SER A 89 5.94 -15.68 15.37
CA SER A 89 6.68 -16.94 15.44
C SER A 89 7.81 -17.00 14.40
N GLN A 90 8.83 -17.82 14.69
CA GLN A 90 9.91 -18.08 13.75
C GLN A 90 9.40 -18.67 12.43
N SER A 91 8.48 -19.64 12.51
CA SER A 91 7.91 -20.30 11.34
C SER A 91 7.15 -19.36 10.41
N GLU A 92 6.42 -18.38 10.95
CA GLU A 92 5.66 -17.42 10.13
C GLU A 92 6.59 -16.42 9.45
N PHE A 93 7.62 -15.97 10.18
CA PHE A 93 8.67 -15.15 9.60
C PHE A 93 9.38 -15.85 8.44
N ASP A 94 9.72 -17.12 8.60
CA ASP A 94 10.40 -17.90 7.57
C ASP A 94 9.51 -18.09 6.32
N LYS A 95 8.20 -18.29 6.51
CA LYS A 95 7.24 -18.34 5.40
C LYS A 95 7.17 -17.01 4.64
N VAL A 96 7.10 -15.88 5.34
CA VAL A 96 7.11 -14.55 4.70
C VAL A 96 8.41 -14.31 3.94
N LYS A 97 9.54 -14.65 4.54
CA LYS A 97 10.86 -14.48 3.91
C LYS A 97 11.01 -15.36 2.66
N ALA A 98 10.56 -16.62 2.73
CA ALA A 98 10.55 -17.52 1.57
C ALA A 98 9.65 -16.98 0.45
N PHE A 99 8.42 -16.57 0.78
CA PHE A 99 7.50 -15.96 -0.18
C PHE A 99 8.11 -14.75 -0.89
N ILE A 100 8.70 -13.81 -0.14
CA ILE A 100 9.35 -12.63 -0.72
C ILE A 100 10.52 -13.06 -1.61
N ALA A 101 11.36 -14.00 -1.17
CA ALA A 101 12.49 -14.48 -1.97
C ALA A 101 12.03 -15.11 -3.30
N ASP A 102 11.00 -15.97 -3.25
CA ASP A 102 10.45 -16.65 -4.42
C ASP A 102 9.81 -15.67 -5.41
N HIS A 103 9.07 -14.68 -4.91
CA HIS A 103 8.35 -13.72 -5.75
C HIS A 103 9.21 -12.51 -6.16
N SER A 104 10.38 -12.30 -5.54
CA SER A 104 11.36 -11.28 -5.94
C SER A 104 12.16 -11.69 -7.18
N LYS A 105 12.38 -13.00 -7.35
CA LYS A 105 13.21 -13.60 -8.41
C LYS A 105 12.39 -14.19 -9.56
N GLU A 106 11.07 -14.08 -9.51
CA GLU A 106 10.20 -14.67 -10.52
C GLU A 106 10.39 -13.97 -11.88
N THR A 107 10.66 -14.77 -12.90
CA THR A 107 10.89 -14.34 -14.29
C THR A 107 9.60 -13.87 -14.94
N LYS A 108 8.46 -14.44 -14.53
CA LYS A 108 7.14 -14.03 -15.00
C LYS A 108 6.67 -12.83 -14.18
N ILE A 109 6.69 -11.65 -14.80
CA ILE A 109 6.22 -10.42 -14.15
C ILE A 109 4.80 -10.54 -13.57
N THR A 110 3.94 -11.36 -14.18
CA THR A 110 2.57 -11.65 -13.72
C THR A 110 2.47 -12.36 -12.37
N LYS A 111 3.57 -12.92 -11.88
CA LYS A 111 3.70 -13.60 -10.57
C LYS A 111 4.66 -12.87 -9.64
N ARG A 112 5.33 -11.81 -10.09
CA ARG A 112 6.29 -11.06 -9.29
C ARG A 112 5.57 -10.22 -8.24
N LEU A 113 6.14 -10.13 -7.06
CA LEU A 113 5.66 -9.20 -6.03
C LEU A 113 6.17 -7.79 -6.35
N HIS A 114 5.31 -6.77 -6.34
CA HIS A 114 5.67 -5.42 -6.78
C HIS A 114 5.92 -4.44 -5.63
N ALA A 115 5.23 -4.60 -4.51
CA ALA A 115 5.46 -3.78 -3.31
C ALA A 115 5.10 -4.54 -2.04
N ILE A 116 5.69 -4.12 -0.93
CA ILE A 116 5.34 -4.60 0.41
C ILE A 116 4.79 -3.42 1.21
N TRP A 117 3.60 -3.61 1.78
CA TRP A 117 2.99 -2.66 2.72
C TRP A 117 3.09 -3.23 4.13
N TYR A 118 3.83 -2.57 5.01
CA TYR A 118 4.03 -3.02 6.37
C TYR A 118 3.23 -2.16 7.35
N CYS A 119 2.13 -2.68 7.88
CA CYS A 119 1.23 -1.99 8.80
C CYS A 119 1.70 -2.04 10.25
N ILE A 120 1.81 -0.86 10.86
CA ILE A 120 2.17 -0.65 12.26
C ILE A 120 1.06 0.19 12.92
N PRO A 121 0.23 -0.40 13.79
CA PRO A 121 -0.85 0.33 14.43
C PRO A 121 -0.37 1.26 15.55
N MET A 122 -0.90 2.48 15.59
CA MET A 122 -0.50 3.51 16.56
C MET A 122 -1.39 3.59 17.82
N ASP A 123 -2.41 2.73 17.90
CA ASP A 123 -3.37 2.65 19.01
C ASP A 123 -2.91 1.74 20.17
N GLU A 124 -1.76 1.08 20.03
CA GLU A 124 -1.22 0.22 21.09
C GLU A 124 -0.41 1.01 22.14
N ALA A 125 -0.57 0.62 23.41
CA ALA A 125 -0.03 1.35 24.57
C ALA A 125 1.50 1.52 24.57
N SER A 126 2.25 0.57 23.99
CA SER A 126 3.71 0.65 23.97
C SER A 126 4.25 1.51 22.82
N ARG A 127 3.49 1.65 21.72
CA ARG A 127 3.89 2.31 20.45
C ARG A 127 5.31 1.94 19.98
N SER A 128 5.84 0.83 20.47
CA SER A 128 7.21 0.39 20.29
C SER A 128 7.23 -0.74 19.27
N PHE A 129 8.24 -0.74 18.41
CA PHE A 129 8.51 -1.89 17.55
C PHE A 129 8.64 -3.16 18.39
N THR A 130 7.88 -4.18 18.02
CA THR A 130 7.95 -5.50 18.62
C THR A 130 9.11 -6.29 18.05
N ALA A 131 9.32 -7.51 18.57
CA ALA A 131 10.29 -8.43 18.02
C ALA A 131 10.04 -8.74 16.53
N ALA A 132 8.78 -8.73 16.08
CA ALA A 132 8.43 -9.03 14.69
C ALA A 132 8.94 -7.96 13.72
N GLU A 133 8.71 -6.67 14.02
CA GLU A 133 9.24 -5.58 13.19
C GLU A 133 10.77 -5.53 13.23
N ASN A 134 11.36 -5.66 14.43
CA ASN A 134 12.82 -5.73 14.58
C ASN A 134 13.41 -6.81 13.68
N LYS A 135 12.82 -8.01 13.71
CA LYS A 135 13.27 -9.14 12.92
C LYS A 135 13.09 -8.92 11.42
N PHE A 136 11.95 -8.36 11.00
CA PHE A 136 11.72 -8.04 9.59
C PHE A 136 12.77 -7.07 9.06
N PHE A 137 12.90 -5.90 9.66
CA PHE A 137 13.81 -4.86 9.18
C PHE A 137 15.30 -5.16 9.42
N SER A 138 15.64 -6.18 10.21
CA SER A 138 17.04 -6.61 10.42
C SER A 138 17.44 -7.87 9.64
N GLN A 139 16.51 -8.76 9.31
CA GLN A 139 16.83 -10.10 8.78
C GLN A 139 16.11 -10.45 7.47
N CYS A 140 15.15 -9.64 7.02
CA CYS A 140 14.42 -9.86 5.78
C CYS A 140 14.97 -8.95 4.67
N ASP A 141 15.72 -9.55 3.75
CA ASP A 141 16.13 -8.89 2.50
C ASP A 141 14.98 -9.01 1.50
N THR A 142 14.42 -7.87 1.07
CA THR A 142 13.32 -7.81 0.10
C THR A 142 13.79 -7.62 -1.34
N GLY A 143 15.11 -7.63 -1.57
CA GLY A 143 15.71 -7.38 -2.87
C GLY A 143 15.31 -6.01 -3.42
N SER A 144 14.82 -5.98 -4.65
CA SER A 144 14.37 -4.75 -5.29
C SER A 144 12.93 -4.35 -4.95
N ILE A 145 12.22 -5.12 -4.12
CA ILE A 145 10.82 -4.85 -3.81
C ILE A 145 10.77 -3.76 -2.73
N PRO A 146 10.16 -2.60 -3.00
CA PRO A 146 10.08 -1.53 -2.03
C PRO A 146 9.17 -1.92 -0.87
N VAL A 147 9.63 -1.64 0.35
CA VAL A 147 8.83 -1.72 1.56
C VAL A 147 8.34 -0.32 1.92
N ILE A 148 7.02 -0.14 2.07
CA ILE A 148 6.39 1.09 2.55
C ILE A 148 5.79 0.79 3.92
N VAL A 149 6.20 1.54 4.95
CA VAL A 149 5.63 1.42 6.30
C VAL A 149 4.36 2.25 6.41
N LEU A 150 3.27 1.61 6.85
CA LEU A 150 1.98 2.22 7.06
C LEU A 150 1.72 2.38 8.55
N PHE A 151 1.83 3.59 9.06
CA PHE A 151 1.43 3.90 10.43
C PHE A 151 -0.08 4.05 10.49
N THR A 152 -0.76 2.95 10.81
CA THR A 152 -2.22 2.85 10.80
C THR A 152 -2.83 3.31 12.10
N LYS A 153 -4.14 3.63 12.07
CA LYS A 153 -4.88 4.13 13.24
C LYS A 153 -4.18 5.33 13.87
N PHE A 154 -3.60 6.18 13.02
CA PHE A 154 -2.75 7.28 13.45
C PHE A 154 -3.53 8.31 14.29
N ASP A 155 -4.85 8.37 14.10
CA ASP A 155 -5.79 9.16 14.88
C ASP A 155 -5.81 8.80 16.38
N ALA A 156 -5.38 7.60 16.78
CA ALA A 156 -5.20 7.26 18.19
C ALA A 156 -4.10 8.08 18.89
N LEU A 157 -3.17 8.67 18.13
CA LEU A 157 -2.22 9.64 18.67
C LEU A 157 -2.90 10.95 19.06
N TYR A 158 -4.01 11.31 18.41
CA TYR A 158 -4.73 12.56 18.66
C TYR A 158 -5.38 12.55 20.03
N ASP A 159 -5.93 11.41 20.45
CA ASP A 159 -6.51 11.25 21.79
C ASP A 159 -5.45 11.40 22.89
N VAL A 160 -4.25 10.86 22.66
CA VAL A 160 -3.13 11.01 23.60
C VAL A 160 -2.64 12.46 23.64
N ALA A 161 -2.47 13.10 22.50
CA ALA A 161 -2.09 14.50 22.42
C ALA A 161 -3.14 15.41 23.08
N TYR A 162 -4.43 15.12 22.88
CA TYR A 162 -5.54 15.81 23.55
C TYR A 162 -5.44 15.68 25.07
N ALA A 163 -5.24 14.46 25.57
CA ALA A 163 -5.11 14.20 27.00
C ALA A 163 -3.90 14.92 27.61
N GLN A 164 -2.77 14.99 26.90
CA GLN A 164 -1.59 15.75 27.32
C GLN A 164 -1.86 17.25 27.36
N LEU A 165 -2.44 17.83 26.29
CA LEU A 165 -2.80 19.25 26.25
C LEU A 165 -3.79 19.63 27.36
N LYS A 166 -4.72 18.73 27.70
CA LYS A 166 -5.63 18.89 28.85
C LYS A 166 -4.89 18.91 30.19
N LYS A 167 -3.86 18.08 30.36
CA LYS A 167 -2.98 18.08 31.55
C LYS A 167 -2.12 19.34 31.63
N GLU A 168 -1.72 19.90 30.48
CA GLU A 168 -1.02 21.19 30.36
C GLU A 168 -1.93 22.41 30.62
N GLY A 169 -3.20 22.21 31.01
CA GLY A 169 -4.13 23.27 31.36
C GLY A 169 -4.86 23.92 30.18
N ARG A 170 -4.72 23.39 28.95
CA ARG A 170 -5.47 23.91 27.79
C ARG A 170 -6.98 23.69 27.95
N SER A 171 -7.75 24.61 27.37
CA SER A 171 -9.21 24.46 27.30
C SER A 171 -9.58 23.24 26.45
N ARG A 172 -10.81 22.72 26.59
CA ARG A 172 -11.27 21.59 25.75
C ARG A 172 -11.25 21.94 24.27
N LYS A 173 -11.57 23.19 23.91
CA LYS A 173 -11.60 23.68 22.53
C LYS A 173 -10.19 23.73 21.95
N ASP A 174 -9.25 24.36 22.66
CA ASP A 174 -7.87 24.51 22.18
C ASP A 174 -7.17 23.15 22.10
N ALA A 175 -7.37 22.29 23.10
CA ALA A 175 -6.82 20.94 23.09
C ALA A 175 -7.30 20.14 21.87
N LYS A 176 -8.58 20.26 21.48
CA LYS A 176 -9.12 19.58 20.30
C LYS A 176 -8.53 20.11 19.00
N GLN A 177 -8.34 21.42 18.89
CA GLN A 177 -7.76 22.06 17.70
C GLN A 177 -6.26 21.76 17.54
N LEU A 178 -5.53 21.62 18.64
CA LEU A 178 -4.08 21.40 18.63
C LEU A 178 -3.68 19.92 18.66
N ALA A 179 -4.59 19.00 18.99
CA ALA A 179 -4.29 17.58 19.18
C ALA A 179 -3.62 16.94 17.96
N GLN A 180 -4.16 17.17 16.76
CA GLN A 180 -3.60 16.62 15.53
C GLN A 180 -2.16 17.11 15.30
N LYS A 181 -1.95 18.43 15.28
CA LYS A 181 -0.62 19.02 15.09
C LYS A 181 0.38 18.54 16.13
N ARG A 182 -0.02 18.47 17.41
CA ARG A 182 0.82 17.97 18.50
C ARG A 182 1.21 16.50 18.29
N ALA A 183 0.27 15.67 17.83
CA ALA A 183 0.54 14.26 17.55
C ALA A 183 1.53 14.09 16.39
N GLU A 184 1.36 14.83 15.30
CA GLU A 184 2.27 14.84 14.15
C GLU A 184 3.68 15.30 14.55
N GLU A 185 3.81 16.41 15.30
CA GLU A 185 5.11 16.90 15.80
C GLU A 185 5.80 15.90 16.75
N THR A 186 5.02 15.25 17.62
CA THR A 186 5.54 14.24 18.54
C THR A 186 6.01 13.01 17.79
N PHE A 187 5.25 12.57 16.79
CA PHE A 187 5.58 11.43 15.95
C PHE A 187 6.82 11.70 15.09
N ALA A 188 6.92 12.88 14.48
CA ALA A 188 8.07 13.29 13.66
C ALA A 188 9.40 13.25 14.46
N ASN A 189 9.33 13.50 15.76
CA ASN A 189 10.47 13.42 16.68
C ASN A 189 10.54 12.10 17.48
N GLY A 190 9.64 11.16 17.16
CA GLY A 190 9.41 9.93 17.89
C GLY A 190 10.48 8.87 17.69
N THR A 191 10.45 7.87 18.55
CA THR A 191 11.34 6.70 18.46
C THR A 191 11.05 5.86 17.22
N GLN A 192 9.85 5.98 16.65
CA GLN A 192 9.42 5.14 15.53
C GLN A 192 10.23 5.45 14.26
N LEU A 193 10.34 6.73 13.90
CA LEU A 193 11.11 7.14 12.73
C LEU A 193 12.61 6.92 12.95
N LYS A 194 13.12 7.21 14.16
CA LYS A 194 14.52 6.93 14.51
C LYS A 194 14.86 5.46 14.36
N PHE A 195 13.98 4.56 14.76
CA PHE A 195 14.21 3.13 14.56
C PHE A 195 14.31 2.78 13.07
N LEU A 196 13.35 3.21 12.23
CA LEU A 196 13.36 2.89 10.80
C LEU A 196 14.57 3.45 10.03
N GLN A 197 15.21 4.50 10.57
CA GLN A 197 16.44 5.05 10.02
C GLN A 197 17.70 4.21 10.36
N ASN A 198 17.63 3.38 11.41
CA ASN A 198 18.78 2.66 11.96
C ASN A 198 18.72 1.14 11.75
N VAL A 199 17.72 0.64 11.02
CA VAL A 199 17.61 -0.78 10.68
C VAL A 199 18.49 -1.15 9.50
N ARG A 200 18.83 -2.44 9.39
CA ARG A 200 19.67 -2.97 8.30
C ARG A 200 19.00 -2.84 6.93
N TRP A 201 17.70 -3.06 6.87
CA TRP A 201 16.89 -3.01 5.66
C TRP A 201 15.82 -1.92 5.82
N PRO A 202 16.17 -0.65 5.58
CA PRO A 202 15.23 0.46 5.78
C PRO A 202 14.09 0.42 4.75
N PRO A 203 12.86 0.81 5.14
CA PRO A 203 11.78 0.96 4.18
C PRO A 203 12.10 2.10 3.20
N ARG A 204 11.57 2.01 1.99
CA ARG A 204 11.71 3.05 0.95
C ARG A 204 10.94 4.32 1.30
N GLY A 205 9.85 4.17 2.06
CA GLY A 205 9.02 5.27 2.51
C GLY A 205 8.11 4.88 3.65
N HIS A 206 7.43 5.86 4.22
CA HIS A 206 6.39 5.63 5.22
C HIS A 206 5.25 6.63 5.08
N VAL A 207 4.07 6.24 5.54
CA VAL A 207 2.86 7.06 5.49
C VAL A 207 2.08 6.96 6.80
N CYS A 208 1.59 8.08 7.29
CA CYS A 208 0.68 8.14 8.43
C CYS A 208 -0.77 8.13 7.92
N LEU A 209 -1.56 7.17 8.39
CA LEU A 209 -2.92 6.92 7.89
C LEU A 209 -3.95 7.08 9.03
N PRO A 210 -4.41 8.30 9.31
CA PRO A 210 -5.46 8.56 10.28
C PRO A 210 -6.85 8.28 9.70
N ASN A 211 -7.79 7.86 10.55
CA ASN A 211 -9.23 7.78 10.24
C ASN A 211 -9.60 6.87 9.06
N MET A 212 -8.78 5.88 8.68
CA MET A 212 -9.03 5.01 7.52
C MET A 212 -10.34 4.20 7.57
N ASN A 213 -11.03 4.20 8.71
CA ASN A 213 -12.35 3.61 8.91
C ASN A 213 -13.53 4.53 8.49
N LYS A 214 -13.33 5.84 8.30
CA LYS A 214 -14.39 6.82 7.95
C LYS A 214 -14.56 6.99 6.45
N ASP A 215 -15.76 7.10 5.89
CA ASP A 215 -15.98 7.12 4.43
C ASP A 215 -15.20 8.17 3.64
N ASP A 216 -14.83 9.28 4.27
CA ASP A 216 -14.08 10.40 3.68
C ASP A 216 -12.55 10.28 3.80
N ALA A 217 -12.04 9.20 4.40
CA ALA A 217 -10.60 9.00 4.54
C ALA A 217 -9.88 8.94 3.18
N ASN A 218 -8.76 9.65 3.08
CA ASN A 218 -7.99 9.81 1.85
C ASN A 218 -6.85 8.77 1.76
N PRO A 219 -6.87 7.81 0.81
CA PRO A 219 -5.74 6.91 0.56
C PRO A 219 -4.62 7.55 -0.29
N GLY A 220 -4.78 8.78 -0.79
CA GLY A 220 -3.82 9.48 -1.65
C GLY A 220 -2.38 9.42 -1.20
N PRO A 221 -2.05 9.75 0.07
CA PRO A 221 -0.68 9.68 0.57
C PRO A 221 -0.04 8.28 0.44
N LEU A 222 -0.82 7.21 0.58
CA LEU A 222 -0.35 5.84 0.37
C LEU A 222 -0.07 5.57 -1.11
N ILE A 223 -0.96 6.03 -1.99
CA ILE A 223 -0.80 5.87 -3.44
C ILE A 223 0.44 6.62 -3.92
N GLU A 224 0.58 7.90 -3.55
CA GLU A 224 1.73 8.74 -3.90
C GLU A 224 3.06 8.15 -3.39
N CYS A 225 3.10 7.74 -2.12
CA CYS A 225 4.31 7.15 -1.54
C CYS A 225 4.67 5.81 -2.20
N THR A 226 3.67 5.00 -2.56
CA THR A 226 3.91 3.73 -3.26
C THR A 226 4.41 3.98 -4.68
N ALA A 227 3.79 4.89 -5.43
CA ALA A 227 4.22 5.23 -6.78
C ALA A 227 5.66 5.77 -6.81
N GLY A 228 5.98 6.72 -5.93
CA GLY A 228 7.33 7.28 -5.82
C GLY A 228 8.40 6.31 -5.28
N ALA A 229 7.99 5.17 -4.69
CA ALA A 229 8.89 4.13 -4.22
C ALA A 229 9.25 3.08 -5.29
N LEU A 230 8.56 3.09 -6.45
CA LEU A 230 8.82 2.16 -7.55
C LEU A 230 9.95 2.69 -8.44
N ASP A 231 11.03 1.93 -8.58
CA ASP A 231 12.19 2.32 -9.42
C ASP A 231 11.97 2.04 -10.92
N ASP A 232 10.89 1.34 -11.27
CA ASP A 232 10.56 0.94 -12.64
C ASP A 232 9.33 1.73 -13.11
N GLU A 233 9.52 2.59 -14.10
CA GLU A 233 8.46 3.42 -14.68
C GLU A 233 7.28 2.58 -15.21
N VAL A 234 7.54 1.38 -15.71
CA VAL A 234 6.48 0.49 -16.21
C VAL A 234 5.65 -0.04 -15.03
N LEU A 235 6.29 -0.39 -13.91
CA LEU A 235 5.57 -0.77 -12.68
C LEU A 235 4.83 0.42 -12.07
N GLU A 236 5.41 1.61 -12.10
CA GLU A 236 4.74 2.84 -11.65
C GLU A 236 3.49 3.13 -12.48
N ARG A 237 3.58 3.10 -13.81
CA ARG A 237 2.43 3.25 -14.71
C ARG A 237 1.39 2.14 -14.51
N LEU A 238 1.82 0.90 -14.30
CA LEU A 238 0.89 -0.18 -13.95
C LEU A 238 0.15 0.12 -12.64
N PHE A 239 0.87 0.56 -11.60
CA PHE A 239 0.28 0.89 -10.32
C PHE A 239 -0.75 2.02 -10.44
N VAL A 240 -0.37 3.15 -11.04
CA VAL A 240 -1.25 4.30 -11.22
C VAL A 240 -2.44 3.95 -12.11
N SER A 241 -2.24 3.23 -13.22
CA SER A 241 -3.35 2.79 -14.07
C SER A 241 -4.28 1.77 -13.41
N THR A 242 -3.84 1.12 -12.33
CA THR A 242 -4.66 0.21 -11.50
C THR A 242 -5.51 1.00 -10.49
N GLN A 243 -5.15 2.23 -10.17
CA GLN A 243 -5.90 3.11 -9.26
C GLN A 243 -7.14 3.76 -9.90
N GLN A 244 -7.79 3.13 -10.88
CA GLN A 244 -8.92 3.69 -11.65
C GLN A 244 -10.13 4.09 -10.78
N THR A 245 -10.24 3.50 -9.59
CA THR A 245 -11.25 3.87 -8.59
C THR A 245 -10.94 5.18 -7.86
N ASN A 246 -9.75 5.73 -8.04
CA ASN A 246 -9.20 6.95 -7.45
C ASN A 246 -8.72 7.91 -8.56
N LEU A 247 -9.62 8.28 -9.48
CA LEU A 247 -9.30 9.03 -10.71
C LEU A 247 -8.58 10.35 -10.48
N GLU A 248 -8.97 11.12 -9.46
CA GLU A 248 -8.35 12.42 -9.14
C GLU A 248 -6.84 12.27 -8.86
N ILE A 249 -6.47 11.33 -8.00
CA ILE A 249 -5.07 11.04 -7.65
C ILE A 249 -4.30 10.54 -8.87
N CYS A 250 -4.92 9.71 -9.71
CA CYS A 250 -4.30 9.26 -10.95
C CYS A 250 -4.00 10.42 -11.90
N MET A 251 -4.92 11.39 -12.02
CA MET A 251 -4.75 12.57 -12.86
C MET A 251 -3.62 13.45 -12.36
N ILE A 252 -3.58 13.74 -11.05
CA ILE A 252 -2.51 14.53 -10.43
C ILE A 252 -1.16 13.87 -10.70
N HIS A 253 -1.02 12.58 -10.39
CA HIS A 253 0.25 11.86 -10.53
C HIS A 253 0.72 11.79 -12.00
N ALA A 254 -0.21 11.54 -12.94
CA ALA A 254 0.10 11.51 -14.36
C ALA A 254 0.59 12.87 -14.89
N ILE A 255 -0.06 13.96 -14.46
CA ILE A 255 0.31 15.34 -14.81
C ILE A 255 1.68 15.68 -14.22
N GLU A 256 1.87 15.49 -12.91
CA GLU A 256 3.12 15.82 -12.23
C GLU A 256 4.31 15.05 -12.80
N SER A 257 4.14 13.75 -13.05
CA SER A 257 5.18 12.89 -13.62
C SER A 257 5.53 13.31 -15.06
N THR A 258 4.52 13.66 -15.86
CA THR A 258 4.74 14.12 -17.24
C THR A 258 5.42 15.48 -17.26
N LEU A 259 4.98 16.42 -16.41
CA LEU A 259 5.58 17.75 -16.28
C LEU A 259 7.03 17.67 -15.79
N ARG A 260 7.33 16.82 -14.80
CA ARG A 260 8.70 16.64 -14.30
C ARG A 260 9.66 16.22 -15.41
N LYS A 261 9.29 15.21 -16.20
CA LYS A 261 10.09 14.76 -17.35
C LYS A 261 10.31 15.85 -18.37
N HIS A 262 9.24 16.59 -18.68
CA HIS A 262 9.29 17.66 -19.67
C HIS A 262 10.17 18.83 -19.23
N LEU A 263 10.19 19.14 -17.93
CA LEU A 263 11.06 20.17 -17.34
C LEU A 263 12.53 19.73 -17.26
N GLU A 264 12.78 18.43 -17.14
CA GLU A 264 14.14 17.85 -17.12
C GLU A 264 14.73 17.74 -18.53
N THR A 265 13.91 17.61 -19.57
CA THR A 265 14.34 17.65 -20.97
C THR A 265 14.44 19.10 -21.48
N THR A 266 15.63 19.53 -21.89
CA THR A 266 15.87 20.87 -22.50
C THR A 266 15.24 21.06 -23.89
N ALA A 267 14.38 20.14 -24.34
CA ALA A 267 13.76 20.16 -25.65
C ALA A 267 12.30 20.63 -25.54
N SER A 268 11.92 21.57 -26.40
CA SER A 268 10.53 21.95 -26.65
C SER A 268 9.78 20.78 -27.30
N GLU A 269 9.41 19.76 -26.53
CA GLU A 269 8.50 18.74 -27.00
C GLU A 269 7.11 19.36 -27.23
N GLY A 270 6.49 19.07 -28.38
CA GLY A 270 5.18 19.63 -28.72
C GLY A 270 4.06 19.09 -27.81
N HIS A 271 2.96 19.84 -27.70
CA HIS A 271 1.79 19.46 -26.90
C HIS A 271 1.25 18.05 -27.23
N GLU A 272 1.41 17.56 -28.46
CA GLU A 272 1.00 16.20 -28.85
C GLU A 272 1.80 15.10 -28.14
N THR A 273 3.11 15.27 -27.95
CA THR A 273 3.96 14.32 -27.22
C THR A 273 3.57 14.27 -25.74
N MET A 274 3.22 15.43 -25.17
CA MET A 274 2.72 15.55 -23.79
C MET A 274 1.37 14.86 -23.64
N ILE A 275 0.44 15.06 -24.58
CA ILE A 275 -0.88 14.39 -24.60
C ILE A 275 -0.71 12.87 -24.76
N GLY A 276 0.18 12.41 -25.62
CA GLY A 276 0.49 10.98 -25.79
C GLY A 276 1.06 10.35 -24.51
N THR A 277 1.98 11.06 -23.84
CA THR A 277 2.58 10.64 -22.57
C THR A 277 1.53 10.56 -21.46
N LEU A 278 0.69 11.59 -21.32
CA LEU A 278 -0.45 11.63 -20.39
C LEU A 278 -1.44 10.50 -20.65
N GLY A 279 -1.82 10.30 -21.91
CA GLY A 279 -2.74 9.24 -22.31
C GLY A 279 -2.22 7.84 -21.94
N GLY A 280 -0.90 7.66 -21.90
CA GLY A 280 -0.29 6.40 -21.51
C GLY A 280 -0.47 6.01 -20.03
N TRP A 281 -0.83 6.95 -19.17
CA TRP A 281 -1.20 6.66 -17.78
C TRP A 281 -2.63 6.10 -17.65
N PHE A 282 -3.46 6.31 -18.68
CA PHE A 282 -4.87 5.92 -18.71
C PHE A 282 -5.20 5.02 -19.91
N PRO A 283 -4.58 3.83 -20.01
CA PRO A 283 -4.74 2.95 -21.18
C PRO A 283 -6.20 2.52 -21.43
N HIS A 284 -7.02 2.50 -20.37
CA HIS A 284 -8.45 2.22 -20.43
C HIS A 284 -9.28 3.29 -21.15
N ILE A 285 -8.84 4.55 -21.14
CA ILE A 285 -9.51 5.66 -21.84
C ILE A 285 -9.13 5.64 -23.33
N GLN A 286 -7.89 5.22 -23.66
CA GLN A 286 -7.43 5.12 -25.05
C GLN A 286 -8.15 4.02 -25.84
N ALA A 287 -8.54 2.91 -25.20
CA ALA A 287 -9.32 1.84 -25.84
C ALA A 287 -10.72 2.27 -26.29
N VAL A 288 -11.32 3.29 -25.64
CA VAL A 288 -12.66 3.79 -26.00
C VAL A 288 -12.67 4.49 -27.36
N ARG A 289 -11.53 5.05 -27.81
CA ARG A 289 -11.44 5.71 -29.13
C ARG A 289 -11.53 4.74 -30.31
N VAL A 290 -11.25 3.45 -30.14
CA VAL A 290 -11.34 2.46 -31.22
C VAL A 290 -12.77 1.92 -31.39
N SER A 291 -13.63 2.05 -30.38
CA SER A 291 -15.00 1.52 -30.41
C SER A 291 -16.07 2.52 -30.89
N ILE A 292 -15.71 3.78 -31.12
CA ILE A 292 -16.63 4.85 -31.59
C ILE A 292 -16.41 5.18 -33.08
N LEU A 293 -15.44 4.52 -33.74
CA LEU A 293 -15.10 4.73 -35.15
C LEU A 293 -15.29 3.46 -36.02
N VAL A 294 -16.14 2.53 -35.59
CA VAL A 294 -16.62 1.40 -36.42
C VAL A 294 -18.13 1.46 -36.53
#